data_AF-A0A6J5K9H6-F1
#
_entry.id   AF-A0A6J5K9H6-F1
#
_cell.length_a   1.000
_cell.length_b   1.000
_cell.length_c   1.000
_cell.angle_alpha   90.00
_cell.angle_beta   90.00
_cell.angle_gamma   90.00
#
_symmetry.space_group_name_H-M   'P 1'
#
loop_
_entity.id
_entity.type
_entity.pdbx_description
1 polymer ?
#
loop_
_entity_poly.entity_id
_entity_poly.type
_entity_poly.pdbx_seq_one_letter_code
_entity_poly.pdbx_strand_id
1 'polypeptide(L)'
;MSAHANRGKAPQLRNSLAALAVFAAWAGLSGLALLSACSSPPSGFYTLVGGVPPSHTRSAAPPMLMIDVATVDVPAQVARTAFVVQADANRVNVLEQTRWASLPADEIRLALSQELAERLDTLDVSRFPRPAGVPIYRVHVSVQRFESWPGSHALIDAVWSVRALSEDAALTCRSVVSESVGAGNDALVAGHRKALQQMSADIAGGIRALDAAARAHRLAPRQAPIPCVAQ
;
A
#
# COMPACT_ATOMS: atom_id res chain seq x y z
N MET A 1 68.87 -74.08 -21.48
CA MET A 1 67.49 -73.84 -21.01
C MET A 1 67.33 -72.35 -20.77
N SER A 2 66.82 -71.62 -21.76
CA SER A 2 66.60 -70.17 -21.68
C SER A 2 65.18 -69.91 -21.19
N ALA A 3 65.04 -69.36 -19.99
CA ALA A 3 63.75 -68.93 -19.45
C ALA A 3 63.45 -67.51 -19.95
N HIS A 4 62.50 -67.38 -20.88
CA HIS A 4 61.90 -66.09 -21.24
C HIS A 4 60.95 -65.65 -20.12
N ALA A 5 61.34 -64.63 -19.34
CA ALA A 5 60.49 -63.99 -18.36
C ALA A 5 59.53 -63.00 -19.05
N ASN A 6 58.23 -63.22 -18.83
CA ASN A 6 57.12 -62.40 -19.31
C ASN A 6 57.04 -61.08 -18.52
N ARG A 7 57.15 -59.92 -19.19
CA ARG A 7 56.99 -58.58 -18.58
C ARG A 7 55.53 -58.12 -18.67
N GLY A 8 54.90 -57.99 -17.50
CA GLY A 8 53.49 -57.62 -17.36
C GLY A 8 53.14 -56.21 -17.86
N LYS A 9 52.06 -56.13 -18.64
CA LYS A 9 51.31 -54.90 -18.94
C LYS A 9 50.51 -54.49 -17.69
N ALA A 10 51.03 -53.57 -16.88
CA ALA A 10 50.31 -53.07 -15.70
C ALA A 10 50.34 -51.53 -15.42
N PRO A 11 50.86 -50.62 -16.28
CA PRO A 11 50.79 -49.17 -15.97
C PRO A 11 49.57 -48.43 -16.57
N GLN A 12 48.89 -48.99 -17.58
CA GLN A 12 47.91 -48.23 -18.37
C GLN A 12 46.53 -48.04 -17.70
N LEU A 13 46.00 -49.03 -16.95
CA LEU A 13 44.66 -48.91 -16.36
C LEU A 13 44.58 -47.91 -15.19
N ARG A 14 45.66 -47.71 -14.45
CA ARG A 14 45.69 -46.81 -13.28
C ARG A 14 45.57 -45.33 -13.68
N ASN A 15 46.18 -44.93 -14.80
CA ASN A 15 46.11 -43.55 -15.28
C ASN A 15 44.72 -43.20 -15.84
N SER A 16 44.03 -44.14 -16.48
CA SER A 16 42.69 -43.92 -17.04
C SER A 16 41.62 -43.72 -15.96
N LEU A 17 41.72 -44.43 -14.83
CA LEU A 17 40.80 -44.27 -13.70
C LEU A 17 40.99 -42.93 -12.96
N ALA A 18 42.24 -42.48 -12.82
CA ALA A 18 42.54 -41.17 -12.22
C ALA A 18 42.04 -40.00 -13.11
N ALA A 19 42.17 -40.12 -14.44
CA ALA A 19 41.67 -39.12 -15.38
C ALA A 19 40.13 -39.00 -15.37
N LEU A 20 39.41 -40.13 -15.25
CA LEU A 20 37.95 -40.15 -15.12
C LEU A 20 37.45 -39.53 -13.81
N ALA A 21 38.16 -39.77 -12.69
CA ALA A 21 37.82 -39.19 -11.39
C ALA A 21 38.00 -37.65 -11.37
N VAL A 22 39.04 -37.13 -12.03
CA VAL A 22 39.27 -35.68 -12.16
C VAL A 22 38.19 -35.04 -13.03
N PHE A 23 37.81 -35.64 -14.16
CA PHE A 23 36.73 -35.10 -15.01
C PHE A 23 35.37 -35.06 -14.28
N ALA A 24 35.04 -36.11 -13.52
CA ALA A 24 33.81 -36.13 -12.71
C ALA A 24 33.80 -35.07 -11.61
N ALA A 25 34.95 -34.81 -10.96
CA ALA A 25 35.06 -33.77 -9.95
C ALA A 25 34.89 -32.35 -10.53
N TRP A 26 35.46 -32.08 -11.70
CA TRP A 26 35.30 -30.79 -12.40
C TRP A 26 33.88 -30.55 -12.92
N ALA A 27 33.21 -31.61 -13.42
CA ALA A 27 31.79 -31.54 -13.79
C ALA A 27 30.89 -31.29 -12.57
N GLY A 28 31.18 -31.93 -11.42
CA GLY A 28 30.47 -31.70 -10.17
C GLY A 28 30.62 -30.27 -9.64
N LEU A 29 31.84 -29.72 -9.66
CA LEU A 29 32.12 -28.35 -9.20
C LEU A 29 31.43 -27.29 -10.08
N SER A 30 31.39 -27.54 -11.39
CA SER A 30 30.70 -26.65 -12.35
C SER A 30 29.18 -26.69 -12.16
N GLY A 31 28.61 -27.86 -11.84
CA GLY A 31 27.19 -28.00 -11.50
C GLY A 31 26.79 -27.26 -10.23
N LEU A 32 27.63 -27.31 -9.18
CA LEU A 32 27.41 -26.59 -7.91
C LEU A 32 27.52 -25.05 -8.05
N ALA A 33 28.40 -24.56 -8.94
CA ALA A 33 28.52 -23.13 -9.24
C ALA A 33 27.32 -22.58 -10.03
N LEU A 34 26.64 -23.40 -10.84
CA LEU A 34 25.43 -22.99 -11.56
C LEU A 34 24.19 -22.89 -10.64
N LEU A 35 24.19 -23.57 -9.50
CA LEU A 35 23.07 -23.53 -8.53
C LEU A 35 23.03 -22.23 -7.71
N SER A 36 24.16 -21.56 -7.48
CA SER A 36 24.20 -20.28 -6.76
C SER A 36 23.74 -19.09 -7.61
N ALA A 37 23.63 -19.26 -8.93
CA ALA A 37 23.11 -18.24 -9.85
C ALA A 37 21.58 -18.09 -9.83
N CYS A 38 20.86 -19.00 -9.16
CA CYS A 38 19.39 -19.00 -9.06
C CYS A 38 18.84 -18.27 -7.82
N SER A 39 19.63 -17.45 -7.12
CA SER A 39 19.14 -16.69 -5.98
C SER A 39 18.46 -15.40 -6.43
N SER A 40 17.20 -15.20 -6.04
CA SER A 40 16.48 -13.94 -6.26
C SER A 40 16.72 -12.97 -5.10
N PRO A 41 16.80 -11.65 -5.34
CA PRO A 41 16.95 -10.68 -4.27
C PRO A 41 15.76 -10.74 -3.29
N PRO A 42 15.97 -10.56 -1.98
CA PRO A 42 14.87 -10.49 -1.02
C PRO A 42 13.93 -9.33 -1.38
N SER A 43 12.62 -9.56 -1.28
CA SER A 43 11.59 -8.55 -1.52
C SER A 43 11.01 -8.04 -0.21
N GLY A 44 10.83 -6.71 -0.13
CA GLY A 44 10.19 -6.03 1.01
C GLY A 44 8.81 -5.52 0.62
N PHE A 45 7.83 -5.68 1.52
CA PHE A 45 6.45 -5.24 1.31
C PHE A 45 6.05 -4.18 2.32
N TYR A 46 5.38 -3.14 1.84
CA TYR A 46 4.86 -2.03 2.63
C TYR A 46 3.35 -1.95 2.56
N THR A 47 2.75 -1.49 3.65
CA THR A 47 1.32 -1.23 3.72
C THR A 47 1.06 0.12 4.38
N LEU A 48 -0.01 0.79 3.95
CA LEU A 48 -0.50 2.02 4.59
C LEU A 48 -1.36 1.71 5.83
N VAL A 49 -1.72 0.44 6.00
CA VAL A 49 -2.61 -0.07 7.06
C VAL A 49 -1.82 -0.51 8.30
N GLY A 50 -2.35 -0.29 9.50
CA GLY A 50 -1.74 -0.80 10.76
C GLY A 50 -0.56 -0.01 11.35
N GLY A 51 -0.78 1.25 11.71
CA GLY A 51 0.25 2.14 12.29
C GLY A 51 -0.14 2.69 13.65
N VAL A 52 -1.40 2.51 14.02
CA VAL A 52 -1.97 2.90 15.29
C VAL A 52 -2.53 1.61 15.90
N PRO A 53 -2.07 1.18 17.08
CA PRO A 53 -2.76 0.14 17.83
C PRO A 53 -4.21 0.59 18.04
N PRO A 54 -5.22 -0.29 17.93
CA PRO A 54 -6.61 0.10 18.18
C PRO A 54 -6.69 0.71 19.58
N SER A 55 -6.79 2.03 19.62
CA SER A 55 -6.68 2.80 20.87
C SER A 55 -8.05 3.01 21.51
N HIS A 56 -9.12 2.70 20.77
CA HIS A 56 -10.50 2.85 21.20
C HIS A 56 -11.26 1.54 21.02
N THR A 57 -11.77 1.01 22.13
CA THR A 57 -12.78 -0.03 22.10
C THR A 57 -14.05 0.61 21.53
N ARG A 58 -14.50 0.15 20.36
CA ARG A 58 -15.76 0.62 19.76
C ARG A 58 -16.92 0.48 20.75
N SER A 59 -17.84 1.44 20.70
CA SER A 59 -19.08 1.35 21.47
C SER A 59 -19.87 0.11 21.04
N ALA A 60 -20.54 -0.54 22.00
CA ALA A 60 -21.47 -1.64 21.70
C ALA A 60 -22.80 -1.13 21.10
N ALA A 61 -23.04 0.19 21.13
CA ALA A 61 -24.23 0.79 20.55
C ALA A 61 -24.18 0.77 19.00
N PRO A 62 -25.33 0.64 18.32
CA PRO A 62 -25.38 0.79 16.87
C PRO A 62 -24.88 2.18 16.44
N PRO A 63 -24.09 2.28 15.35
CA PRO A 63 -23.55 3.56 14.92
C PRO A 63 -24.66 4.47 14.38
N MET A 64 -24.58 5.77 14.69
CA MET A 64 -25.61 6.76 14.32
C MET A 64 -25.59 7.12 12.82
N LEU A 65 -24.47 6.86 12.16
CA LEU A 65 -24.26 6.98 10.71
C LEU A 65 -23.35 5.86 10.26
N MET A 66 -23.29 5.59 8.96
CA MET A 66 -22.37 4.66 8.32
C MET A 66 -21.64 5.32 7.16
N ILE A 67 -20.49 4.77 6.77
CA ILE A 67 -19.70 5.25 5.64
C ILE A 67 -19.66 4.21 4.52
N ASP A 68 -19.54 4.68 3.29
CA ASP A 68 -19.30 3.85 2.11
C ASP A 68 -18.07 4.43 1.39
N VAL A 69 -16.89 3.86 1.65
CA VAL A 69 -15.66 4.30 1.01
C VAL A 69 -15.53 3.61 -0.33
N ALA A 70 -15.79 4.37 -1.41
CA ALA A 70 -15.72 3.89 -2.78
C ALA A 70 -14.28 3.53 -3.19
N THR A 71 -14.11 3.00 -4.40
CA THR A 71 -12.79 2.81 -5.00
C THR A 71 -12.05 4.15 -5.08
N VAL A 72 -10.73 4.10 -4.88
CA VAL A 72 -9.86 5.28 -4.94
C VAL A 72 -9.12 5.28 -6.27
N ASP A 73 -9.11 6.42 -6.95
CA ASP A 73 -8.31 6.60 -8.16
C ASP A 73 -6.92 7.15 -7.81
N VAL A 74 -5.88 6.66 -8.50
CA VAL A 74 -4.49 7.11 -8.34
C VAL A 74 -3.84 7.36 -9.70
N PRO A 75 -2.79 8.21 -9.78
CA PRO A 75 -2.09 8.46 -11.03
C PRO A 75 -1.47 7.19 -11.61
N ALA A 76 -1.51 7.04 -12.94
CA ALA A 76 -0.99 5.86 -13.64
C ALA A 76 0.50 5.56 -13.34
N GLN A 77 1.27 6.60 -13.01
CA GLN A 77 2.66 6.47 -12.58
C GLN A 77 2.81 5.55 -11.36
N VAL A 78 1.92 5.70 -10.37
CA VAL A 78 1.95 4.94 -9.10
C VAL A 78 0.94 3.78 -9.08
N ALA A 79 0.15 3.58 -10.13
CA ALA A 79 -0.81 2.47 -10.27
C ALA A 79 -0.12 1.11 -10.50
N ARG A 80 0.81 0.74 -9.62
CA ARG A 80 1.61 -0.48 -9.66
C ARG A 80 2.01 -0.89 -8.24
N THR A 81 2.34 -2.16 -8.04
CA THR A 81 2.81 -2.64 -6.74
C THR A 81 4.26 -2.26 -6.46
N ALA A 82 5.10 -2.03 -7.48
CA ALA A 82 6.46 -1.51 -7.26
C ALA A 82 6.43 -0.12 -6.60
N PHE A 83 7.29 0.08 -5.61
CA PHE A 83 7.36 1.35 -4.88
C PHE A 83 8.02 2.41 -5.76
N VAL A 84 7.37 3.57 -5.91
CA VAL A 84 7.86 4.67 -6.75
C VAL A 84 8.37 5.78 -5.86
N VAL A 85 9.62 6.19 -6.06
CA VAL A 85 10.24 7.32 -5.35
C VAL A 85 10.71 8.38 -6.34
N GLN A 86 10.68 9.62 -5.91
CA GLN A 86 11.19 10.75 -6.66
C GLN A 86 12.72 10.74 -6.63
N ALA A 87 13.34 10.90 -7.80
CA ALA A 87 14.78 11.07 -7.94
C ALA A 87 15.14 12.56 -8.03
N ASP A 88 14.31 13.32 -8.75
CA ASP A 88 14.38 14.77 -8.92
C ASP A 88 13.01 15.28 -9.42
N ALA A 89 12.90 16.57 -9.75
CA ALA A 89 11.64 17.19 -10.22
C ALA A 89 11.00 16.51 -11.44
N ASN A 90 11.79 15.84 -12.28
CA ASN A 90 11.34 15.31 -13.56
C ASN A 90 11.57 13.80 -13.70
N ARG A 91 12.10 13.14 -12.67
CA ARG A 91 12.47 11.72 -12.73
C ARG A 91 12.04 10.98 -11.48
N VAL A 92 11.56 9.76 -11.72
CA VAL A 92 11.24 8.80 -10.67
C VAL A 92 12.07 7.54 -10.82
N ASN A 93 12.32 6.88 -9.69
CA ASN A 93 12.87 5.55 -9.64
C ASN A 93 11.77 4.57 -9.23
N VAL A 94 11.62 3.49 -9.99
CA VAL A 94 10.75 2.37 -9.66
C VAL A 94 11.59 1.31 -8.96
N LEU A 95 11.23 0.98 -7.72
CA LEU A 95 11.95 0.00 -6.91
C LEU A 95 11.32 -1.38 -7.09
N GLU A 96 11.95 -2.28 -7.85
CA GLU A 96 11.34 -3.57 -8.21
C GLU A 96 11.28 -4.58 -7.06
N GLN A 97 12.24 -4.48 -6.12
CA GLN A 97 12.36 -5.34 -4.94
C GLN A 97 11.63 -4.77 -3.71
N THR A 98 11.18 -3.52 -3.79
CA THR A 98 10.39 -2.86 -2.74
C THR A 98 8.99 -2.62 -3.26
N ARG A 99 7.98 -3.22 -2.62
CA ARG A 99 6.63 -3.23 -3.15
C ARG A 99 5.62 -2.81 -2.11
N TRP A 100 4.50 -2.29 -2.57
CA TRP A 100 3.27 -2.25 -1.81
C TRP A 100 2.69 -3.66 -1.70
N ALA A 101 2.04 -3.95 -0.57
CA ALA A 101 1.36 -5.23 -0.32
C ALA A 101 0.15 -5.43 -1.25
N SER A 102 -0.47 -4.35 -1.69
CA SER A 102 -1.49 -4.29 -2.74
C SER A 102 -1.29 -3.07 -3.64
N LEU A 103 -2.18 -2.81 -4.60
CA LEU A 103 -2.08 -1.57 -5.40
C LEU A 103 -2.25 -0.35 -4.48
N PRO A 104 -1.53 0.77 -4.70
CA PRO A 104 -1.66 1.95 -3.85
C PRO A 104 -3.10 2.46 -3.68
N ALA A 105 -3.95 2.33 -4.72
CA ALA A 105 -5.38 2.61 -4.63
C ALA A 105 -6.08 1.80 -3.53
N ASP A 106 -5.78 0.49 -3.44
CA ASP A 106 -6.37 -0.41 -2.43
C ASP A 106 -5.81 -0.12 -1.03
N GLU A 107 -4.50 0.14 -0.91
CA GLU A 107 -3.86 0.54 0.34
C GLU A 107 -4.47 1.83 0.90
N ILE A 108 -4.65 2.85 0.04
CA ILE A 108 -5.24 4.14 0.43
C ILE A 108 -6.70 3.95 0.84
N ARG A 109 -7.50 3.22 0.04
CA ARG A 109 -8.91 2.95 0.35
C ARG A 109 -9.06 2.25 1.70
N LEU A 110 -8.23 1.25 1.96
CA LEU A 110 -8.28 0.47 3.19
C LEU A 110 -7.85 1.31 4.41
N ALA A 111 -6.78 2.11 4.27
CA ALA A 111 -6.34 3.03 5.32
C ALA A 111 -7.41 4.09 5.63
N LEU A 112 -8.02 4.71 4.61
CA LEU A 112 -9.10 5.67 4.80
C LEU A 112 -10.33 5.05 5.47
N SER A 113 -10.74 3.85 5.04
CA SER A 113 -11.85 3.12 5.64
C SER A 113 -11.65 2.90 7.14
N GLN A 114 -10.45 2.46 7.55
CA GLN A 114 -10.14 2.23 8.95
C GLN A 114 -10.11 3.54 9.76
N GLU A 115 -9.37 4.54 9.27
CA GLU A 115 -9.25 5.83 9.94
C GLU A 115 -10.61 6.54 10.10
N LEU A 116 -11.46 6.49 9.08
CA LEU A 116 -12.81 7.06 9.16
C LEU A 116 -13.72 6.26 10.10
N ALA A 117 -13.65 4.93 10.06
CA ALA A 117 -14.40 4.08 10.97
C ALA A 117 -14.06 4.38 12.44
N GLU A 118 -12.77 4.57 12.75
CA GLU A 118 -12.29 4.95 14.08
C GLU A 118 -12.73 6.36 14.46
N ARG A 119 -12.53 7.36 13.59
CA ARG A 119 -12.82 8.79 13.88
C ARG A 119 -14.29 9.13 14.01
N LEU A 120 -15.17 8.31 13.45
CA LEU A 120 -16.62 8.52 13.44
C LEU A 120 -17.37 7.48 14.30
N ASP A 121 -16.65 6.58 14.98
CA ASP A 121 -17.23 5.43 15.72
C ASP A 121 -18.28 4.70 14.87
N THR A 122 -17.87 4.29 13.66
CA THR A 122 -18.78 3.80 12.61
C THR A 122 -18.23 2.58 11.88
N LEU A 123 -18.98 2.10 10.88
CA LEU A 123 -18.68 0.97 10.03
C LEU A 123 -18.65 1.40 8.56
N ASP A 124 -17.66 0.89 7.82
CA ASP A 124 -17.62 0.94 6.36
C ASP A 124 -18.49 -0.18 5.76
N VAL A 125 -19.60 0.20 5.12
CA VAL A 125 -20.56 -0.70 4.49
C VAL A 125 -20.38 -0.82 2.97
N SER A 126 -19.25 -0.37 2.41
CA SER A 126 -18.96 -0.46 0.96
C SER A 126 -19.10 -1.87 0.37
N ARG A 127 -18.87 -2.92 1.18
CA ARG A 127 -18.95 -4.33 0.77
C ARG A 127 -20.04 -5.12 1.50
N PHE A 128 -20.95 -4.45 2.18
CA PHE A 128 -21.97 -5.09 3.01
C PHE A 128 -23.37 -4.58 2.69
N PRO A 129 -24.43 -5.34 3.05
CA PRO A 129 -25.80 -4.84 2.95
C PRO A 129 -25.98 -3.54 3.74
N ARG A 130 -26.74 -2.61 3.16
CA ARG A 130 -27.03 -1.32 3.78
C ARG A 130 -28.25 -1.45 4.69
N PRO A 131 -28.12 -1.22 6.01
CA PRO A 131 -29.25 -1.26 6.91
C PRO A 131 -30.18 -0.07 6.67
N ALA A 132 -31.49 -0.31 6.78
CA ALA A 132 -32.49 0.75 6.68
C ALA A 132 -32.44 1.68 7.90
N GLY A 133 -32.75 2.96 7.70
CA GLY A 133 -32.92 3.92 8.80
C GLY A 133 -31.64 4.53 9.36
N VAL A 134 -30.45 4.11 8.89
CA VAL A 134 -29.16 4.72 9.26
C VAL A 134 -28.63 5.55 8.08
N PRO A 135 -28.31 6.84 8.25
CA PRO A 135 -27.70 7.65 7.20
C PRO A 135 -26.37 7.06 6.73
N ILE A 136 -26.16 7.01 5.42
CA ILE A 136 -24.93 6.49 4.82
C ILE A 136 -24.27 7.62 4.03
N TYR A 137 -22.99 7.88 4.33
CA TYR A 137 -22.19 8.88 3.63
C TYR A 137 -21.18 8.19 2.73
N ARG A 138 -21.35 8.36 1.41
CA ARG A 138 -20.40 7.84 0.44
C ARG A 138 -19.24 8.81 0.26
N VAL A 139 -18.04 8.27 0.35
CA VAL A 139 -16.78 8.99 0.13
C VAL A 139 -16.18 8.54 -1.20
N HIS A 140 -15.91 9.50 -2.08
CA HIS A 140 -15.11 9.30 -3.29
C HIS A 140 -13.81 10.08 -3.17
N VAL A 141 -12.69 9.48 -3.57
CA VAL A 141 -11.36 10.10 -3.53
C VAL A 141 -10.64 9.88 -4.85
N SER A 142 -10.16 10.97 -5.43
CA SER A 142 -9.30 10.98 -6.61
C SER A 142 -7.96 11.61 -6.25
N VAL A 143 -6.93 10.77 -6.15
CA VAL A 143 -5.58 11.20 -5.82
C VAL A 143 -4.93 11.76 -7.08
N GLN A 144 -4.51 13.02 -6.99
CA GLN A 144 -3.83 13.75 -8.07
C GLN A 144 -2.31 13.57 -7.97
N ARG A 145 -1.77 13.56 -6.74
CA ARG A 145 -0.35 13.32 -6.47
C ARG A 145 -0.20 12.39 -5.29
N PHE A 146 0.63 11.37 -5.45
CA PHE A 146 1.06 10.46 -4.39
C PHE A 146 2.57 10.30 -4.55
N GLU A 147 3.33 11.13 -3.82
CA GLU A 147 4.75 11.32 -4.07
C GLU A 147 5.58 10.93 -2.85
N SER A 148 6.65 10.18 -3.12
CA SER A 148 7.62 9.76 -2.12
C SER A 148 8.95 10.43 -2.43
N TRP A 149 9.35 11.46 -1.68
CA TRP A 149 10.62 12.17 -1.82
C TRP A 149 11.61 11.75 -0.72
N PRO A 150 12.55 10.83 -0.99
CA PRO A 150 13.46 10.31 0.03
C PRO A 150 14.22 11.43 0.76
N GLY A 151 14.18 11.42 2.09
CA GLY A 151 14.87 12.43 2.92
C GLY A 151 14.24 13.82 2.90
N SER A 152 13.08 13.99 2.28
CA SER A 152 12.39 15.28 2.17
C SER A 152 10.96 15.19 2.68
N HIS A 153 10.07 14.55 1.92
CA HIS A 153 8.65 14.50 2.28
C HIS A 153 7.88 13.36 1.61
N ALA A 154 6.72 13.04 2.19
CA ALA A 154 5.68 12.23 1.57
C ALA A 154 4.46 13.12 1.33
N LEU A 155 3.99 13.21 0.08
CA LEU A 155 2.91 14.10 -0.32
C LEU A 155 1.71 13.35 -0.86
N ILE A 156 0.54 13.79 -0.41
CA ILE A 156 -0.76 13.40 -0.93
C ILE A 156 -1.53 14.67 -1.31
N ASP A 157 -1.92 14.76 -2.57
CA ASP A 157 -2.84 15.78 -3.09
C ASP A 157 -4.04 15.06 -3.68
N ALA A 158 -5.21 15.27 -3.12
CA ALA A 158 -6.41 14.58 -3.53
C ALA A 158 -7.62 15.50 -3.53
N VAL A 159 -8.50 15.28 -4.51
CA VAL A 159 -9.87 15.82 -4.52
C VAL A 159 -10.79 14.72 -4.01
N TRP A 160 -11.67 15.07 -3.09
CA TRP A 160 -12.60 14.14 -2.48
C TRP A 160 -13.99 14.74 -2.37
N SER A 161 -15.00 13.88 -2.43
CA SER A 161 -16.39 14.27 -2.20
C SER A 161 -17.04 13.36 -1.17
N VAL A 162 -17.97 13.95 -0.42
CA VAL A 162 -18.84 13.24 0.50
C VAL A 162 -20.27 13.50 0.06
N ARG A 163 -21.06 12.44 -0.10
CA ARG A 163 -22.48 12.50 -0.47
C ARG A 163 -23.31 11.72 0.53
N ALA A 164 -24.38 12.32 1.04
CA ALA A 164 -25.40 11.57 1.77
C ALA A 164 -26.17 10.68 0.79
N LEU A 165 -26.36 9.39 1.06
CA LEU A 165 -27.12 8.51 0.16
C LEU A 165 -28.64 8.62 0.35
N SER A 166 -29.07 9.12 1.51
CA SER A 166 -30.48 9.34 1.84
C SER A 166 -31.01 10.71 1.40
N GLU A 167 -30.12 11.65 1.07
CA GLU A 167 -30.43 13.05 0.77
C GLU A 167 -29.61 13.49 -0.45
N ASP A 168 -30.10 14.37 -1.31
CA ASP A 168 -29.31 14.89 -2.44
C ASP A 168 -28.34 16.00 -2.00
N ALA A 169 -27.60 15.75 -0.91
CA ALA A 169 -26.65 16.66 -0.31
C ALA A 169 -25.23 16.13 -0.48
N ALA A 170 -24.33 16.98 -0.96
CA ALA A 170 -22.93 16.65 -1.14
C ALA A 170 -22.02 17.86 -0.93
N LEU A 171 -20.77 17.58 -0.62
CA LEU A 171 -19.66 18.54 -0.68
C LEU A 171 -18.51 17.93 -1.47
N THR A 172 -17.67 18.79 -2.02
CA THR A 172 -16.43 18.40 -2.70
C THR A 172 -15.33 19.33 -2.21
N CYS A 173 -14.23 18.74 -1.78
CA CYS A 173 -13.10 19.42 -1.18
C CYS A 173 -11.79 18.88 -1.79
N ARG A 174 -10.68 19.55 -1.48
CA ARG A 174 -9.33 19.11 -1.80
C ARG A 174 -8.53 19.06 -0.52
N SER A 175 -7.61 18.12 -0.38
CA SER A 175 -6.59 18.11 0.68
C SER A 175 -5.22 18.00 0.02
N VAL A 176 -4.27 18.82 0.47
CA VAL A 176 -2.86 18.77 0.06
C VAL A 176 -2.03 18.66 1.33
N VAL A 177 -1.52 17.46 1.59
CA VAL A 177 -0.78 17.15 2.81
C VAL A 177 0.63 16.73 2.42
N SER A 178 1.63 17.37 3.04
CA SER A 178 3.05 17.10 2.81
C SER A 178 3.75 16.89 4.14
N GLU A 179 4.09 15.65 4.44
CA GLU A 179 4.73 15.25 5.69
C GLU A 179 6.24 15.20 5.51
N SER A 180 7.01 15.93 6.32
CA SER A 180 8.46 15.82 6.30
C SER A 180 8.92 14.44 6.79
N VAL A 181 9.88 13.85 6.10
CA VAL A 181 10.37 12.48 6.38
C VAL A 181 11.89 12.40 6.35
N GLY A 182 12.44 11.46 7.12
CA GLY A 182 13.85 11.11 7.06
C GLY A 182 14.21 10.28 5.82
N ALA A 183 15.44 9.77 5.81
CA ALA A 183 15.88 8.84 4.76
C ALA A 183 15.23 7.46 4.90
N GLY A 184 15.13 6.73 3.78
CA GLY A 184 14.65 5.35 3.75
C GLY A 184 13.15 5.21 3.49
N ASN A 185 12.76 4.01 3.04
CA ASN A 185 11.39 3.73 2.62
C ASN A 185 10.42 3.62 3.81
N ASP A 186 10.87 3.16 4.98
CA ASP A 186 10.06 3.12 6.20
C ASP A 186 9.57 4.51 6.60
N ALA A 187 10.46 5.52 6.52
CA ALA A 187 10.14 6.90 6.82
C ALA A 187 9.12 7.48 5.83
N LEU A 188 9.26 7.15 4.54
CA LEU A 188 8.30 7.55 3.50
C LEU A 188 6.92 6.95 3.74
N VAL A 189 6.84 5.67 4.08
CA VAL A 189 5.59 5.00 4.40
C VAL A 189 4.95 5.59 5.66
N ALA A 190 5.73 5.85 6.71
CA ALA A 190 5.25 6.54 7.89
C ALA A 190 4.71 7.95 7.57
N GLY A 191 5.38 8.69 6.68
CA GLY A 191 4.91 9.99 6.19
C GLY A 191 3.57 9.89 5.44
N HIS A 192 3.44 8.95 4.49
CA HIS A 192 2.18 8.73 3.78
C HIS A 192 1.02 8.37 4.71
N ARG A 193 1.28 7.59 5.76
CA ARG A 193 0.28 7.23 6.77
C ARG A 193 -0.20 8.46 7.54
N LYS A 194 0.72 9.33 7.97
CA LYS A 194 0.37 10.60 8.61
C LYS A 194 -0.41 11.53 7.67
N ALA A 195 -0.01 11.59 6.41
CA ALA A 195 -0.73 12.38 5.40
C ALA A 195 -2.17 11.88 5.22
N LEU A 196 -2.37 10.56 5.19
CA LEU A 196 -3.71 9.95 5.14
C LEU A 196 -4.52 10.17 6.42
N GLN A 197 -3.87 10.19 7.59
CA GLN A 197 -4.51 10.52 8.87
C GLN A 197 -5.04 11.96 8.89
N GLN A 198 -4.28 12.90 8.33
CA GLN A 198 -4.75 14.27 8.20
C GLN A 198 -5.91 14.36 7.21
N MET A 199 -5.78 13.75 6.03
CA MET A 199 -6.85 13.75 5.02
C MET A 199 -8.13 13.07 5.54
N SER A 200 -8.02 12.00 6.33
CA SER A 200 -9.17 11.34 6.96
C SER A 200 -9.84 12.22 8.01
N ALA A 201 -9.09 13.07 8.71
CA ALA A 201 -9.63 14.09 9.61
C ALA A 201 -10.49 15.11 8.84
N ASP A 202 -9.98 15.61 7.70
CA ASP A 202 -10.69 16.56 6.84
C ASP A 202 -12.01 15.95 6.32
N ILE A 203 -11.96 14.71 5.81
CA ILE A 203 -13.13 13.99 5.30
C ILE A 203 -14.15 13.75 6.42
N ALA A 204 -13.70 13.33 7.62
CA ALA A 204 -14.57 13.14 8.77
C ALA A 204 -15.24 14.46 9.20
N GLY A 205 -14.54 15.59 9.09
CA GLY A 205 -15.09 16.93 9.25
C GLY A 205 -16.22 17.21 8.26
N GLY A 206 -16.00 16.91 6.98
CA GLY A 206 -17.01 17.04 5.92
C GLY A 206 -18.25 16.16 6.18
N ILE A 207 -18.06 14.90 6.58
CA ILE A 207 -19.15 14.00 6.95
C ILE A 207 -19.97 14.59 8.11
N ARG A 208 -19.31 15.05 9.18
CA ARG A 208 -19.99 15.67 10.34
C ARG A 208 -20.77 16.93 9.94
N ALA A 209 -20.23 17.74 9.03
CA ALA A 209 -20.90 18.94 8.55
C ALA A 209 -22.17 18.62 7.74
N LEU A 210 -22.09 17.66 6.81
CA LEU A 210 -23.25 17.16 6.07
C LEU A 210 -24.31 16.58 7.01
N ASP A 211 -23.88 15.78 7.98
CA ASP A 211 -24.76 15.12 8.93
C ASP A 211 -25.46 16.09 9.89
N ALA A 212 -24.77 17.15 10.31
CA ALA A 212 -25.38 18.25 11.06
C ALA A 212 -26.39 19.03 10.21
N ALA A 213 -26.07 19.34 8.96
CA ALA A 213 -26.97 20.04 8.04
C ALA A 213 -28.22 19.21 7.71
N ALA A 214 -28.07 17.91 7.47
CA ALA A 214 -29.15 16.94 7.27
C ALA A 214 -30.13 16.92 8.45
N ARG A 215 -29.59 16.87 9.68
CA ARG A 215 -30.40 16.98 10.91
C ARG A 215 -31.11 18.32 11.01
N ALA A 216 -30.42 19.42 10.71
CA ALA A 216 -31.00 20.76 10.77
C ALA A 216 -32.11 20.94 9.72
N HIS A 217 -31.94 20.42 8.51
CA HIS A 217 -32.93 20.50 7.44
C HIS A 217 -34.24 19.76 7.81
N ARG A 218 -34.14 18.62 8.51
CA ARG A 218 -35.31 17.93 9.07
C ARG A 218 -36.06 18.75 10.12
N LEU A 219 -35.38 19.68 10.81
CA LEU A 219 -35.96 20.53 11.84
C LEU A 219 -36.45 21.89 11.28
N ALA A 220 -35.82 22.42 10.23
CA ALA A 220 -36.23 23.65 9.56
C ALA A 220 -35.64 23.72 8.12
N PRO A 221 -36.48 23.83 7.07
CA PRO A 221 -35.99 23.86 5.69
C PRO A 221 -35.47 25.25 5.30
N ARG A 222 -34.16 25.48 5.45
CA ARG A 222 -33.40 26.50 4.71
C ARG A 222 -32.05 25.91 4.28
N GLN A 223 -31.69 26.07 3.00
CA GLN A 223 -30.45 25.53 2.43
C GLN A 223 -29.44 26.67 2.16
N ALA A 224 -28.23 26.48 2.66
CA ALA A 224 -27.03 27.22 2.26
C ALA A 224 -25.93 26.18 1.94
N PRO A 225 -25.01 26.46 1.01
CA PRO A 225 -23.92 25.55 0.69
C PRO A 225 -23.04 25.29 1.93
N ILE A 226 -22.70 24.02 2.17
CA ILE A 226 -21.88 23.60 3.29
C ILE A 226 -20.41 23.80 2.91
N PRO A 227 -19.66 24.65 3.63
CA PRO A 227 -18.25 24.85 3.34
C PRO A 227 -17.43 23.62 3.74
N CYS A 228 -16.31 23.39 3.06
CA CYS A 228 -15.27 22.50 3.57
C CYS A 228 -14.81 23.02 4.94
N VAL A 229 -14.53 22.12 5.87
CA VAL A 229 -13.80 22.50 7.08
C VAL A 229 -12.43 23.02 6.62
N ALA A 230 -12.11 24.26 6.97
CA ALA A 230 -10.87 24.92 6.56
C ALA A 230 -9.65 24.13 7.08
N GLN A 231 -8.64 24.02 6.20
CA GLN A 231 -7.32 23.43 6.46
C GLN A 231 -6.47 24.31 7.36
#